data_AF-A0A9X1MSU3-F1
#
_entry.id   AF-A0A9X1MSU3-F1
#
_cell.length_a   1.000
_cell.length_b   1.000
_cell.length_c   1.000
_cell.angle_alpha   90.00
_cell.angle_beta   90.00
_cell.angle_gamma   90.00
#
_symmetry.space_group_name_H-M   'P 1'
#
loop_
_entity.id
_entity.type
_entity.pdbx_description
1 polymer ?
#
loop_
_entity_poly.entity_id
_entity_poly.type
_entity_poly.pdbx_seq_one_letter_code
_entity_poly.pdbx_strand_id
1 'polypeptide(L)'
;MATETHPEKRSWIFQAIPQYFDLNEALKHIRIFRWRIKQFKNEIRAGDDVFLWLAGSDGGVVARGTVVTDPLDMEDSQEELPFVKEADKDKDRLSAAVEINTVFGVPVQREDLKAHPVLSSISILKQSRGTNFALTEDEADSLDALCPRSELHGASLFEAFSLFHATPVEQLRVRIRRERAAQLREFLGDIDGITLDGFNREVWVLESATLLGGEDIRGALFDSSLLDNEFAVQVAVALDAGDLELHGNYVWRPGSTVYGSPLANVTDQEKLSHVKHALRLLNDPTLSPSEKVVQIESVPGFGFPTATGLVILLHPEEIAIMNKQTEGVFEKLRVNCKGFAAFQAAASQLRSELGADDYLELDWFLYQINQGMIEVADREQHEKMLRDIDCQIEASIEKSTAVNQTEKEQLVKSRIGQGQFRHNIQKLELSCRVSGVDDVRFLIASHIKPWRACDNVERLDGANGLFLSPNIDLLFDRGHISFEDDGTLLIASVVDEKTLRSLGVPSDMTNCGHFSSKQKRYLAYHRQHVFLGSNKSE
;
A
#
# COMPACT_ATOMS: atom_id res chain seq x y z
N MET A 1 -18.73 -39.34 22.85
CA MET A 1 -18.19 -38.75 21.60
C MET A 1 -17.15 -37.73 22.03
N ALA A 2 -15.89 -37.98 21.68
CA ALA A 2 -14.79 -37.10 22.01
C ALA A 2 -15.03 -35.74 21.34
N THR A 3 -14.92 -34.67 22.10
CA THR A 3 -14.84 -33.30 21.59
C THR A 3 -13.57 -33.21 20.74
N GLU A 4 -13.73 -33.07 19.43
CA GLU A 4 -12.63 -32.71 18.53
C GLU A 4 -12.14 -31.32 18.92
N THR A 5 -11.05 -31.28 19.69
CA THR A 5 -10.25 -30.08 19.88
C THR A 5 -9.60 -29.77 18.54
N HIS A 6 -10.05 -28.71 17.86
CA HIS A 6 -9.33 -28.17 16.72
C HIS A 6 -7.90 -27.81 17.20
N PRO A 7 -6.84 -28.27 16.51
CA PRO A 7 -5.47 -27.93 16.88
C PRO A 7 -5.28 -26.41 16.84
N GLU A 8 -4.59 -25.85 17.84
CA GLU A 8 -4.22 -24.43 17.86
C GLU A 8 -3.48 -24.06 16.57
N LYS A 9 -3.98 -23.04 15.86
CA LYS A 9 -3.40 -22.50 14.63
C LYS A 9 -1.98 -22.00 14.92
N ARG A 10 -1.00 -22.40 14.11
CA ARG A 10 0.42 -22.05 14.30
C ARG A 10 0.93 -21.12 13.21
N SER A 11 2.08 -20.51 13.48
CA SER A 11 2.75 -19.57 12.58
C SER A 11 4.16 -20.05 12.23
N TRP A 12 4.56 -19.85 10.98
CA TRP A 12 5.80 -20.38 10.42
C TRP A 12 6.55 -19.34 9.58
N ILE A 13 7.87 -19.49 9.47
CA ILE A 13 8.67 -18.86 8.42
C ILE A 13 9.08 -19.92 7.40
N PHE A 14 8.77 -19.67 6.13
CA PHE A 14 9.16 -20.51 5.01
C PHE A 14 10.24 -19.80 4.19
N GLN A 15 11.44 -20.40 4.13
CA GLN A 15 12.61 -19.79 3.51
C GLN A 15 12.77 -20.24 2.06
N ALA A 16 12.94 -19.28 1.15
CA ALA A 16 13.38 -19.47 -0.22
C ALA A 16 14.83 -19.00 -0.39
N ILE A 17 15.59 -19.70 -1.23
CA ILE A 17 16.98 -19.36 -1.52
C ILE A 17 17.07 -18.95 -3.00
N PRO A 18 17.47 -17.70 -3.31
CA PRO A 18 17.49 -17.17 -4.69
C PRO A 18 18.32 -17.98 -5.69
N GLN A 19 19.27 -18.79 -5.21
CA GLN A 19 20.06 -19.71 -6.05
C GLN A 19 19.21 -20.85 -6.62
N TYR A 20 18.24 -21.35 -5.86
CA TYR A 20 17.40 -22.48 -6.28
C TYR A 20 16.07 -22.02 -6.89
N PHE A 21 15.49 -20.94 -6.36
CA PHE A 21 14.15 -20.48 -6.75
C PHE A 21 14.06 -18.95 -6.75
N ASP A 22 13.54 -18.37 -7.84
CA ASP A 22 13.30 -16.93 -7.96
C ASP A 22 11.97 -16.51 -7.32
N LEU A 23 11.95 -16.45 -5.99
CA LEU A 23 10.71 -16.13 -5.27
C LEU A 23 10.15 -14.75 -5.65
N ASN A 24 11.00 -13.74 -5.85
CA ASN A 24 10.54 -12.37 -6.13
C ASN A 24 9.82 -12.28 -7.48
N GLU A 25 10.34 -12.95 -8.51
CA GLU A 25 9.66 -12.99 -9.80
C GLU A 25 8.42 -13.89 -9.74
N ALA A 26 8.50 -15.04 -9.07
CA ALA A 26 7.37 -15.96 -8.95
C ALA A 26 6.17 -15.33 -8.21
N LEU A 27 6.40 -14.52 -7.18
CA LEU A 27 5.36 -13.81 -6.43
C LEU A 27 4.53 -12.83 -7.28
N LYS A 28 5.01 -12.44 -8.47
CA LYS A 28 4.26 -11.61 -9.41
C LYS A 28 3.21 -12.39 -10.19
N HIS A 29 3.42 -13.70 -10.37
CA HIS A 29 2.65 -14.54 -11.29
C HIS A 29 1.90 -15.67 -10.59
N ILE A 30 2.38 -16.12 -9.42
CA ILE A 30 1.87 -17.29 -8.70
C ILE A 30 1.30 -16.87 -7.35
N ARG A 31 0.11 -17.39 -7.03
CA ARG A 31 -0.55 -17.18 -5.74
C ARG A 31 -0.51 -18.38 -4.81
N ILE A 32 -0.41 -19.59 -5.35
CA ILE A 32 -0.34 -20.82 -4.55
C ILE A 32 0.99 -21.52 -4.84
N PHE A 33 1.84 -21.60 -3.83
CA PHE A 33 3.16 -22.23 -3.91
C PHE A 33 3.14 -23.61 -3.26
N ARG A 34 3.81 -24.57 -3.87
CA ARG A 34 4.10 -25.90 -3.29
C ARG A 34 5.39 -25.83 -2.50
N TRP A 35 5.28 -25.55 -1.21
CA TRP A 35 6.45 -25.41 -0.36
C TRP A 35 6.94 -26.75 0.16
N ARG A 36 8.21 -27.09 -0.09
CA ARG A 36 8.84 -28.30 0.45
C ARG A 36 8.89 -28.27 1.98
N ILE A 37 8.46 -29.36 2.61
CA ILE A 37 8.43 -29.52 4.06
C ILE A 37 9.50 -30.53 4.48
N LYS A 38 10.68 -30.03 4.88
CA LYS A 38 11.80 -30.90 5.31
C LYS A 38 11.78 -31.18 6.83
N GLN A 39 11.10 -30.33 7.59
CA GLN A 39 10.94 -30.43 9.04
C GLN A 39 9.54 -29.99 9.47
N PHE A 40 9.13 -30.34 10.70
CA PHE A 40 7.78 -30.06 11.24
C PHE A 40 6.61 -30.70 10.47
N LYS A 41 6.88 -31.80 9.74
CA LYS A 41 5.91 -32.54 8.90
C LYS A 41 4.62 -32.95 9.63
N ASN A 42 4.70 -33.19 10.95
CA ASN A 42 3.55 -33.61 11.76
C ASN A 42 2.84 -32.43 12.46
N GLU A 43 3.40 -31.22 12.36
CA GLU A 43 2.97 -30.04 13.09
C GLU A 43 2.37 -28.97 12.17
N ILE A 44 2.90 -28.84 10.95
CA ILE A 44 2.32 -27.96 9.92
C ILE A 44 0.99 -28.55 9.47
N ARG A 45 -0.06 -27.72 9.52
CA ARG A 45 -1.43 -28.09 9.13
C ARG A 45 -2.05 -27.04 8.23
N ALA A 46 -3.05 -27.46 7.45
CA ALA A 46 -3.91 -26.52 6.74
C ALA A 46 -4.53 -25.52 7.74
N GLY A 47 -4.52 -24.24 7.39
CA GLY A 47 -4.98 -23.12 8.20
C GLY A 47 -3.87 -22.36 8.96
N ASP A 48 -2.65 -22.90 9.02
CA ASP A 48 -1.51 -22.23 9.66
C ASP A 48 -1.06 -20.97 8.87
N ASP A 49 -0.54 -19.98 9.60
CA ASP A 49 0.00 -18.76 9.01
C ASP A 49 1.47 -18.94 8.61
N VAL A 50 1.87 -18.31 7.50
CA VAL A 50 3.24 -18.42 6.97
C VAL A 50 3.76 -17.03 6.58
N PHE A 51 4.98 -16.74 6.99
CA PHE A 51 5.79 -15.62 6.50
C PHE A 51 6.85 -16.14 5.54
N LEU A 52 6.90 -15.60 4.32
CA LEU A 52 7.90 -15.99 3.34
C LEU A 52 9.18 -15.19 3.51
N TRP A 53 10.29 -15.90 3.67
CA TRP A 53 11.61 -15.34 3.89
C TRP A 53 12.52 -15.55 2.69
N LEU A 54 13.11 -14.48 2.17
CA LEU A 54 14.14 -14.55 1.14
C LEU A 54 15.53 -14.63 1.78
N ALA A 55 16.29 -15.69 1.48
CA ALA A 55 17.67 -15.83 1.95
C ALA A 55 18.65 -14.94 1.17
N GLY A 56 19.78 -14.57 1.78
CA GLY A 56 20.79 -13.70 1.16
C GLY A 56 21.40 -12.71 2.15
N SER A 57 22.34 -11.87 1.71
CA SER A 57 22.90 -10.76 2.51
C SER A 57 21.82 -9.79 2.97
N ASP A 58 20.91 -9.45 2.06
CA ASP A 58 19.77 -8.53 2.24
C ASP A 58 18.47 -9.33 2.45
N GLY A 59 18.59 -10.46 3.14
CA GLY A 59 17.48 -11.37 3.35
C GLY A 59 16.46 -10.83 4.35
N GLY A 60 15.20 -11.21 4.19
CA GLY A 60 14.10 -10.65 4.96
C GLY A 60 12.76 -11.30 4.63
N VAL A 61 11.71 -10.88 5.34
CA VAL A 61 10.34 -11.33 5.05
C VAL A 61 9.77 -10.49 3.90
N VAL A 62 9.33 -11.17 2.84
CA VAL A 62 8.85 -10.54 1.60
C VAL A 62 7.34 -10.72 1.36
N ALA A 63 6.70 -11.69 2.02
CA ALA A 63 5.28 -11.95 1.87
C ALA A 63 4.70 -12.69 3.08
N ARG A 64 3.37 -12.72 3.17
CA ARG A 64 2.58 -13.52 4.13
C ARG A 64 1.55 -14.36 3.38
N GLY A 65 1.27 -15.55 3.90
CA GLY A 65 0.31 -16.48 3.34
C GLY A 65 -0.29 -17.41 4.38
N THR A 66 -1.09 -18.36 3.90
CA THR A 66 -1.75 -19.39 4.70
C THR A 66 -1.51 -20.76 4.08
N VAL A 67 -1.26 -21.76 4.92
CA VAL A 67 -1.15 -23.17 4.49
C VAL A 67 -2.54 -23.66 4.09
N VAL A 68 -2.69 -24.13 2.85
CA VAL A 68 -3.97 -24.59 2.29
C VAL A 68 -4.15 -26.10 2.48
N THR A 69 -3.05 -26.86 2.49
CA THR A 69 -3.09 -28.32 2.62
C THR A 69 -2.13 -28.80 3.70
N ASP A 70 -2.49 -29.89 4.38
CA ASP A 70 -1.53 -30.67 5.16
C ASP A 70 -0.35 -31.13 4.28
N PRO A 71 0.84 -31.38 4.85
CA PRO A 71 1.98 -31.90 4.08
C PRO A 71 1.64 -33.22 3.39
N LEU A 72 1.75 -33.26 2.06
CA LEU A 72 1.47 -34.42 1.22
C LEU A 72 2.50 -34.53 0.09
N ASP A 73 2.63 -35.71 -0.52
CA ASP A 73 3.54 -35.93 -1.65
C ASP A 73 2.98 -35.22 -2.89
N MET A 74 3.68 -34.19 -3.38
CA MET A 74 3.22 -33.37 -4.50
C MET A 74 4.23 -33.39 -5.64
N GLU A 75 3.71 -33.52 -6.86
CA GLU A 75 4.50 -33.24 -8.07
C GLU A 75 4.87 -31.76 -8.15
N ASP A 76 5.95 -31.46 -8.88
CA ASP A 76 6.40 -30.08 -9.07
C ASP A 76 5.34 -29.30 -9.87
N SER A 77 5.10 -28.04 -9.50
CA SER A 77 4.09 -27.21 -10.16
C SER A 77 4.58 -26.73 -11.52
N GLN A 78 3.79 -26.94 -12.59
CA GLN A 78 4.12 -26.44 -13.92
C GLN A 78 4.22 -24.90 -13.95
N GLU A 79 3.49 -24.21 -13.08
CA GLU A 79 3.54 -22.77 -12.91
C GLU A 79 4.84 -22.30 -12.22
N GLU A 80 5.41 -23.13 -11.32
CA GLU A 80 6.64 -22.80 -10.60
C GLU A 80 7.91 -23.14 -11.38
N LEU A 81 7.84 -24.13 -12.30
CA LEU A 81 8.97 -24.59 -13.10
C LEU A 81 9.77 -23.46 -13.78
N PRO A 82 9.15 -22.42 -14.37
CA PRO A 82 9.88 -21.29 -14.98
C PRO A 82 10.79 -20.52 -14.00
N PHE A 83 10.50 -20.57 -12.70
CA PHE A 83 11.22 -19.83 -11.66
C PHE A 83 12.27 -20.68 -10.92
N VAL A 84 12.34 -21.99 -11.20
CA VAL A 84 13.37 -22.89 -10.69
C VAL A 84 14.67 -22.67 -11.45
N LYS A 85 15.71 -22.21 -10.75
CA LYS A 85 17.04 -21.95 -11.35
C LYS A 85 17.94 -23.16 -11.32
N GLU A 86 18.00 -23.82 -10.18
CA GLU A 86 18.76 -25.05 -9.98
C GLU A 86 17.81 -26.10 -9.40
N ALA A 87 17.80 -27.30 -10.01
CA ALA A 87 16.96 -28.39 -9.55
C ALA A 87 17.36 -28.81 -8.14
N ASP A 88 16.39 -28.92 -7.22
CA ASP A 88 16.62 -29.52 -5.91
C ASP A 88 17.08 -30.96 -6.13
N LYS A 89 18.24 -31.32 -5.56
CA LYS A 89 18.81 -32.67 -5.65
C LYS A 89 18.10 -33.65 -4.72
N ASP A 90 17.22 -33.14 -3.86
CA ASP A 90 16.41 -33.92 -2.95
C ASP A 90 15.29 -34.65 -3.70
N LYS A 91 15.10 -35.93 -3.36
CA LYS A 91 14.04 -36.77 -3.93
C LYS A 91 12.76 -36.73 -3.10
N ASP A 92 12.80 -36.16 -1.90
CA ASP A 92 11.62 -36.02 -1.04
C ASP A 92 10.67 -34.96 -1.63
N ARG A 93 9.45 -35.40 -1.93
CA ARG A 93 8.41 -34.58 -2.55
C ARG A 93 7.35 -34.06 -1.59
N LEU A 94 7.55 -34.28 -0.29
CA LEU A 94 6.59 -33.82 0.70
C LEU A 94 6.54 -32.29 0.73
N SER A 95 5.38 -31.75 0.37
CA SER A 95 5.11 -30.32 0.26
C SER A 95 3.76 -29.98 0.88
N ALA A 96 3.59 -28.70 1.24
CA ALA A 96 2.29 -28.13 1.57
C ALA A 96 1.99 -27.00 0.58
N ALA A 97 0.74 -26.89 0.14
CA ALA A 97 0.30 -25.73 -0.64
C ALA A 97 0.18 -24.51 0.28
N VAL A 98 0.74 -23.37 -0.12
CA VAL A 98 0.69 -22.11 0.59
C VAL A 98 0.11 -21.05 -0.33
N GLU A 99 -1.03 -20.49 0.05
CA GLU A 99 -1.66 -19.37 -0.64
C GLU A 99 -1.08 -18.05 -0.12
N ILE A 100 -0.69 -17.15 -1.01
CA ILE A 100 -0.11 -15.85 -0.66
C ILE A 100 -1.20 -14.81 -0.52
N ASN A 101 -1.36 -14.33 0.72
CA ASN A 101 -2.35 -13.33 1.10
C ASN A 101 -1.83 -11.92 0.83
N THR A 102 -0.53 -11.68 1.04
CA THR A 102 0.07 -10.35 0.94
C THR A 102 1.53 -10.44 0.50
N VAL A 103 1.93 -9.59 -0.46
CA VAL A 103 3.33 -9.39 -0.84
C VAL A 103 3.75 -8.00 -0.35
N PHE A 104 4.89 -7.90 0.33
CA PHE A 104 5.33 -6.66 0.93
C PHE A 104 6.15 -5.83 -0.07
N GLY A 105 5.69 -4.61 -0.37
CA GLY A 105 6.42 -3.67 -1.23
C GLY A 105 7.77 -3.24 -0.65
N VAL A 106 7.91 -3.25 0.68
CA VAL A 106 9.18 -3.11 1.39
C VAL A 106 9.37 -4.33 2.29
N PRO A 107 10.36 -5.21 2.03
CA PRO A 107 10.59 -6.37 2.87
C PRO A 107 10.98 -5.99 4.29
N VAL A 108 10.52 -6.76 5.29
CA VAL A 108 11.04 -6.65 6.66
C VAL A 108 12.47 -7.19 6.65
N GLN A 109 13.44 -6.31 6.89
CA GLN A 109 14.85 -6.69 6.74
C GLN A 109 15.30 -7.54 7.91
N ARG A 110 16.29 -8.41 7.67
CA ARG A 110 16.95 -9.17 8.74
C ARG A 110 17.45 -8.27 9.87
N GLU A 111 17.94 -7.09 9.53
CA GLU A 111 18.46 -6.10 10.47
C GLU A 111 17.37 -5.59 11.43
N ASP A 112 16.13 -5.48 10.96
CA ASP A 112 14.97 -5.09 11.77
C ASP A 112 14.65 -6.17 12.80
N LEU A 113 14.68 -7.46 12.39
CA LEU A 113 14.49 -8.58 13.31
C LEU A 113 15.61 -8.64 14.36
N LYS A 114 16.87 -8.41 13.97
CA LYS A 114 18.01 -8.35 14.92
C LYS A 114 17.89 -7.22 15.93
N ALA A 115 17.31 -6.09 15.52
CA ALA A 115 17.11 -4.93 16.38
C ALA A 115 15.90 -5.09 17.32
N HIS A 116 14.96 -5.98 16.99
CA HIS A 116 13.74 -6.17 17.78
C HIS A 116 13.98 -7.01 19.05
N PRO A 117 13.49 -6.58 20.23
CA PRO A 117 13.74 -7.27 21.51
C PRO A 117 13.30 -8.74 21.51
N VAL A 118 12.16 -9.05 20.87
CA VAL A 118 11.61 -10.42 20.80
C VAL A 118 12.22 -11.23 19.65
N LEU A 119 12.40 -10.59 18.48
CA LEU A 119 12.76 -11.31 17.24
C LEU A 119 14.26 -11.47 17.06
N SER A 120 15.08 -10.76 17.85
CA SER A 120 16.54 -10.86 17.78
C SER A 120 17.06 -12.29 17.99
N SER A 121 16.23 -13.14 18.62
CA SER A 121 16.55 -14.53 18.92
C SER A 121 15.71 -15.54 18.13
N ILE A 122 14.97 -15.10 17.11
CA ILE A 122 14.12 -15.96 16.28
C ILE A 122 14.92 -17.06 15.57
N SER A 123 14.28 -18.21 15.37
CA SER A 123 14.92 -19.44 14.87
C SER A 123 15.66 -19.27 13.54
N ILE A 124 15.09 -18.51 12.59
CA ILE A 124 15.69 -18.27 11.25
C ILE A 124 17.05 -17.53 11.35
N LEU A 125 17.25 -16.69 12.37
CA LEU A 125 18.51 -15.96 12.57
C LEU A 125 19.58 -16.84 13.24
N LYS A 126 19.16 -17.76 14.12
CA LYS A 126 20.06 -18.69 14.82
C LYS A 126 20.51 -19.83 13.93
N GLN A 127 19.64 -20.31 13.04
CA GLN A 127 19.86 -21.49 12.21
C GLN A 127 19.36 -21.25 10.78
N SER A 128 20.21 -20.78 9.88
CA SER A 128 19.80 -20.42 8.51
C SER A 128 19.73 -21.58 7.50
N ARG A 129 20.12 -22.81 7.90
CA ARG A 129 20.26 -23.97 7.00
C ARG A 129 18.97 -24.81 6.79
N GLY A 130 17.80 -24.28 7.14
CA GLY A 130 16.50 -24.96 7.02
C GLY A 130 15.54 -24.31 6.03
N THR A 131 14.41 -24.97 5.74
CA THR A 131 13.36 -24.45 4.84
C THR A 131 12.10 -23.97 5.56
N ASN A 132 11.82 -24.49 6.76
CA ASN A 132 10.60 -24.20 7.53
C ASN A 132 10.98 -23.93 8.98
N PHE A 133 10.50 -22.86 9.60
CA PHE A 133 10.86 -22.48 10.97
C PHE A 133 9.61 -22.18 11.78
N ALA A 134 9.49 -22.78 12.96
CA ALA A 134 8.39 -22.50 13.87
C ALA A 134 8.56 -21.11 14.50
N LEU A 135 7.43 -20.42 14.69
CA LEU A 135 7.33 -19.19 15.49
C LEU A 135 6.58 -19.47 16.78
N THR A 136 7.01 -18.85 17.88
CA THR A 136 6.14 -18.70 19.05
C THR A 136 5.05 -17.67 18.76
N GLU A 137 4.00 -17.63 19.59
CA GLU A 137 2.93 -16.63 19.48
C GLU A 137 3.49 -15.20 19.58
N ASP A 138 4.33 -14.92 20.58
CA ASP A 138 5.00 -13.62 20.74
C ASP A 138 5.89 -13.25 19.54
N GLU A 139 6.58 -14.23 18.93
CA GLU A 139 7.39 -14.02 17.74
C GLU A 139 6.50 -13.74 16.51
N ALA A 140 5.40 -14.47 16.36
CA ALA A 140 4.45 -14.26 15.27
C ALA A 140 3.81 -12.87 15.36
N ASP A 141 3.33 -12.46 16.53
CA ASP A 141 2.73 -11.15 16.78
C ASP A 141 3.74 -10.01 16.57
N SER A 142 4.97 -10.20 17.06
CA SER A 142 6.04 -9.23 16.88
C SER A 142 6.44 -9.10 15.42
N LEU A 143 6.50 -10.22 14.68
CA LEU A 143 6.85 -10.22 13.27
C LEU A 143 5.73 -9.59 12.43
N ASP A 144 4.47 -9.89 12.75
CA ASP A 144 3.30 -9.28 12.11
C ASP A 144 3.23 -7.76 12.36
N ALA A 145 3.63 -7.31 13.56
CA ALA A 145 3.72 -5.88 13.87
C ALA A 145 4.84 -5.16 13.10
N LEU A 146 5.93 -5.86 12.74
CA LEU A 146 7.00 -5.31 11.89
C LEU A 146 6.69 -5.39 10.39
N CYS A 147 5.84 -6.34 9.98
CA CYS A 147 5.38 -6.42 8.61
C CYS A 147 4.73 -5.09 8.23
N PRO A 148 5.09 -4.48 7.08
CA PRO A 148 4.45 -3.25 6.65
C PRO A 148 2.95 -3.50 6.59
N ARG A 149 2.25 -2.90 7.55
CA ARG A 149 0.80 -2.81 7.47
C ARG A 149 0.53 -1.89 6.30
N SER A 150 -0.42 -2.28 5.47
CA SER A 150 -0.91 -1.42 4.42
C SER A 150 -1.61 -0.20 5.06
N GLU A 151 -0.83 0.80 5.46
CA GLU A 151 -1.27 1.95 6.27
C GLU A 151 -2.01 3.03 5.48
N LEU A 152 -2.41 2.75 4.24
CA LEU A 152 -3.12 3.71 3.39
C LEU A 152 -4.27 3.02 2.68
N HIS A 153 -5.44 2.95 3.32
CA HIS A 153 -6.66 2.39 2.70
C HIS A 153 -6.48 0.98 2.09
N GLY A 154 -5.37 0.30 2.37
CA GLY A 154 -4.78 -0.60 1.38
C GLY A 154 -4.89 -2.07 1.73
N ALA A 155 -5.64 -2.43 2.77
CA ALA A 155 -6.30 -3.73 2.77
C ALA A 155 -7.48 -3.65 1.79
N SER A 156 -8.41 -2.70 1.96
CA SER A 156 -9.60 -2.61 1.10
C SER A 156 -9.31 -2.19 -0.35
N LEU A 157 -8.36 -1.27 -0.60
CA LEU A 157 -8.04 -0.85 -1.98
C LEU A 157 -7.21 -1.90 -2.71
N PHE A 158 -6.26 -2.55 -2.04
CA PHE A 158 -5.51 -3.67 -2.61
C PHE A 158 -6.38 -4.91 -2.78
N GLU A 159 -7.28 -5.22 -1.83
CA GLU A 159 -8.28 -6.30 -1.95
C GLU A 159 -9.27 -6.00 -3.07
N ALA A 160 -9.76 -4.75 -3.17
CA ALA A 160 -10.63 -4.33 -4.26
C ALA A 160 -9.91 -4.42 -5.60
N PHE A 161 -8.63 -4.02 -5.67
CA PHE A 161 -7.82 -4.17 -6.86
C PHE A 161 -7.55 -5.64 -7.19
N SER A 162 -7.28 -6.48 -6.18
CA SER A 162 -7.07 -7.91 -6.35
C SER A 162 -8.35 -8.61 -6.85
N LEU A 163 -9.52 -8.23 -6.32
CA LEU A 163 -10.80 -8.73 -6.78
C LEU A 163 -11.11 -8.27 -8.21
N PHE A 164 -10.88 -6.99 -8.49
CA PHE A 164 -10.95 -6.43 -9.84
C PHE A 164 -10.05 -7.20 -10.81
N HIS A 165 -8.81 -7.49 -10.40
CA HIS A 165 -7.84 -8.21 -11.20
C HIS A 165 -8.23 -9.67 -11.40
N ALA A 166 -8.81 -10.31 -10.39
CA ALA A 166 -9.34 -11.68 -10.46
C ALA A 166 -10.67 -11.79 -11.23
N THR A 167 -11.35 -10.68 -11.53
CA THR A 167 -12.67 -10.69 -12.18
C THR A 167 -12.51 -10.79 -13.71
N PRO A 168 -12.89 -11.91 -14.36
CA PRO A 168 -12.62 -12.12 -15.79
C PRO A 168 -13.25 -11.07 -16.70
N VAL A 169 -14.45 -10.59 -16.34
CA VAL A 169 -15.15 -9.53 -17.06
C VAL A 169 -14.38 -8.21 -17.04
N GLU A 170 -13.78 -7.87 -15.91
CA GLU A 170 -12.98 -6.65 -15.79
C GLU A 170 -11.68 -6.76 -16.58
N GLN A 171 -11.04 -7.94 -16.55
CA GLN A 171 -9.87 -8.23 -17.37
C GLN A 171 -10.19 -8.21 -18.87
N LEU A 172 -11.36 -8.66 -19.28
CA LEU A 172 -11.83 -8.50 -20.66
C LEU A 172 -11.97 -7.03 -21.06
N ARG A 173 -12.56 -6.19 -20.20
CA ARG A 173 -12.67 -4.74 -20.46
C ARG A 173 -11.31 -4.07 -20.57
N VAL A 174 -10.35 -4.42 -19.71
CA VAL A 174 -8.95 -3.97 -19.80
C VAL A 174 -8.32 -4.41 -21.12
N ARG A 175 -8.50 -5.68 -21.54
CA ARG A 175 -8.00 -6.18 -22.83
C ARG A 175 -8.59 -5.42 -24.02
N ILE A 176 -9.90 -5.13 -24.02
CA ILE A 176 -10.54 -4.32 -25.07
C ILE A 176 -9.94 -2.91 -25.11
N ARG A 177 -9.71 -2.29 -23.94
CA ARG A 177 -9.05 -0.98 -23.84
C ARG A 177 -7.63 -1.02 -24.43
N ARG A 178 -6.84 -2.06 -24.12
CA ARG A 178 -5.48 -2.27 -24.63
C ARG A 178 -5.46 -2.51 -26.14
N GLU A 179 -6.32 -3.39 -26.64
CA GLU A 179 -6.46 -3.65 -28.08
C GLU A 179 -6.84 -2.37 -28.81
N ARG A 180 -7.82 -1.64 -28.27
CA ARG A 180 -8.21 -0.38 -28.89
C ARG A 180 -7.10 0.67 -28.85
N ALA A 181 -6.35 0.74 -27.76
CA ALA A 181 -5.19 1.61 -27.69
C ALA A 181 -4.15 1.27 -28.77
N ALA A 182 -3.94 -0.02 -29.07
CA ALA A 182 -3.08 -0.45 -30.16
C ALA A 182 -3.60 -0.01 -31.54
N GLN A 183 -4.89 -0.21 -31.84
CA GLN A 183 -5.50 0.26 -33.09
C GLN A 183 -5.41 1.78 -33.25
N LEU A 184 -5.62 2.53 -32.16
CA LEU A 184 -5.49 3.98 -32.16
C LEU A 184 -4.05 4.42 -32.35
N ARG A 185 -3.04 3.70 -31.83
CA ARG A 185 -1.62 4.00 -32.11
C ARG A 185 -1.33 3.96 -33.61
N GLU A 186 -1.81 2.93 -34.31
CA GLU A 186 -1.62 2.82 -35.76
C GLU A 186 -2.33 3.95 -36.50
N PHE A 187 -3.59 4.22 -36.16
CA PHE A 187 -4.38 5.31 -36.74
C PHE A 187 -3.74 6.69 -36.53
N LEU A 188 -3.20 6.95 -35.33
CA LEU A 188 -2.56 8.21 -34.97
C LEU A 188 -1.12 8.34 -35.52
N GLY A 189 -0.52 7.24 -35.96
CA GLY A 189 0.78 7.21 -36.64
C GLY A 189 0.71 7.74 -38.08
N ASP A 190 -0.42 7.56 -38.78
CA ASP A 190 -0.64 8.10 -40.13
C ASP A 190 -1.12 9.56 -40.10
N ILE A 191 -0.19 10.47 -39.77
CA ILE A 191 -0.45 11.92 -39.66
C ILE A 191 -0.95 12.52 -41.00
N ASP A 192 -0.51 11.96 -42.13
CA ASP A 192 -0.87 12.49 -43.45
C ASP A 192 -2.27 12.06 -43.87
N GLY A 193 -2.63 10.80 -43.64
CA GLY A 193 -3.94 10.22 -43.91
C GLY A 193 -5.05 10.66 -42.94
N ILE A 194 -4.71 11.24 -41.78
CA ILE A 194 -5.72 11.62 -40.79
C ILE A 194 -6.65 12.73 -41.30
N THR A 195 -7.95 12.54 -41.07
CA THR A 195 -9.00 13.52 -41.34
C THR A 195 -9.63 14.01 -40.04
N LEU A 196 -10.22 15.21 -40.05
CA LEU A 196 -10.89 15.76 -38.88
C LEU A 196 -12.08 14.89 -38.44
N ASP A 197 -12.85 14.38 -39.41
CA ASP A 197 -13.96 13.46 -39.15
C ASP A 197 -13.48 12.13 -38.55
N GLY A 198 -12.44 11.53 -39.14
CA GLY A 198 -11.85 10.30 -38.62
C GLY A 198 -11.31 10.48 -37.20
N PHE A 199 -10.58 11.56 -36.93
CA PHE A 199 -10.10 11.86 -35.58
C PHE A 199 -11.26 12.04 -34.58
N ASN A 200 -12.30 12.78 -34.97
CA ASN A 200 -13.47 12.96 -34.10
C ASN A 200 -14.18 11.64 -33.83
N ARG A 201 -14.39 10.81 -34.85
CA ARG A 201 -15.08 9.52 -34.71
C ARG A 201 -14.28 8.53 -33.86
N GLU A 202 -12.98 8.40 -34.13
CA GLU A 202 -12.17 7.32 -33.54
C GLU A 202 -11.48 7.73 -32.23
N VAL A 203 -11.12 8.99 -32.07
CA VAL A 203 -10.33 9.45 -30.90
C VAL A 203 -11.20 10.24 -29.94
N TRP A 204 -12.24 10.94 -30.44
CA TRP A 204 -12.98 11.88 -29.60
C TRP A 204 -14.27 11.31 -28.99
N VAL A 205 -14.94 10.40 -29.69
CA VAL A 205 -16.13 9.77 -29.13
C VAL A 205 -15.70 8.59 -28.26
N LEU A 206 -16.03 8.64 -26.96
CA LEU A 206 -15.86 7.50 -26.06
C LEU A 206 -16.88 6.42 -26.45
N GLU A 207 -16.41 5.20 -26.72
CA GLU A 207 -17.22 4.01 -26.98
C GLU A 207 -18.33 4.26 -28.03
N SER A 208 -17.95 4.56 -29.27
CA SER A 208 -18.94 4.95 -30.29
C SER A 208 -19.68 3.75 -30.89
N ALA A 209 -19.03 2.59 -31.02
CA ALA A 209 -19.64 1.30 -31.33
C ALA A 209 -18.71 0.12 -30.96
N THR A 210 -19.32 -1.01 -30.59
CA THR A 210 -18.64 -2.32 -30.47
C THR A 210 -19.45 -3.32 -31.27
N LEU A 211 -18.98 -3.75 -32.45
CA LEU A 211 -19.75 -4.68 -33.29
C LEU A 211 -19.19 -6.10 -33.22
N LEU A 212 -20.09 -7.07 -33.03
CA LEU A 212 -19.82 -8.50 -33.17
C LEU A 212 -20.75 -9.08 -34.24
N GLY A 213 -20.19 -9.51 -35.38
CA GLY A 213 -21.01 -9.99 -36.50
C GLY A 213 -21.99 -8.95 -37.05
N GLY A 214 -21.70 -7.65 -36.88
CA GLY A 214 -22.54 -6.53 -37.29
C GLY A 214 -23.59 -6.07 -36.25
N GLU A 215 -23.71 -6.74 -35.11
CA GLU A 215 -24.59 -6.29 -34.00
C GLU A 215 -23.82 -5.43 -32.99
N ASP A 216 -24.40 -4.29 -32.60
CA ASP A 216 -23.80 -3.40 -31.57
C ASP A 216 -24.02 -3.97 -30.17
N ILE A 217 -22.93 -4.47 -29.58
CA ILE A 217 -22.90 -5.10 -28.26
C ILE A 217 -22.39 -4.15 -27.15
N ARG A 218 -22.11 -2.88 -27.45
CA ARG A 218 -21.55 -1.92 -26.47
C ARG A 218 -22.35 -1.86 -25.17
N GLY A 219 -23.68 -1.80 -25.28
CA GLY A 219 -24.57 -1.74 -24.11
C GLY A 219 -24.44 -2.97 -23.22
N ALA A 220 -24.36 -4.16 -23.83
CA ALA A 220 -24.18 -5.41 -23.10
C ALA A 220 -22.77 -5.53 -22.49
N LEU A 221 -21.74 -5.00 -23.14
CA LEU A 221 -20.35 -5.09 -22.69
C LEU A 221 -20.06 -4.29 -21.40
N PHE A 222 -20.70 -3.13 -21.24
CA PHE A 222 -20.45 -2.23 -20.09
C PHE A 222 -21.56 -2.23 -19.04
N ASP A 223 -22.65 -2.97 -19.27
CA ASP A 223 -23.67 -3.23 -18.26
C ASP A 223 -23.41 -4.59 -17.60
N SER A 224 -22.91 -4.56 -16.37
CA SER A 224 -22.60 -5.78 -15.61
C SER A 224 -23.84 -6.64 -15.31
N SER A 225 -25.06 -6.13 -15.49
CA SER A 225 -26.29 -6.93 -15.38
C SER A 225 -26.62 -7.71 -16.66
N LEU A 226 -26.04 -7.32 -17.80
CA LEU A 226 -26.25 -7.92 -19.12
C LEU A 226 -25.06 -8.77 -19.57
N LEU A 227 -23.87 -8.56 -18.99
CA LEU A 227 -22.65 -9.31 -19.29
C LEU A 227 -22.52 -10.54 -18.39
N ASP A 228 -23.15 -11.65 -18.79
CA ASP A 228 -22.91 -12.93 -18.13
C ASP A 228 -21.57 -13.57 -18.56
N ASN A 229 -21.15 -14.61 -17.84
CA ASN A 229 -19.86 -15.28 -18.09
C ASN A 229 -19.80 -15.94 -19.47
N GLU A 230 -20.92 -16.42 -20.03
CA GLU A 230 -20.95 -17.08 -21.33
C GLU A 230 -20.74 -16.05 -22.45
N PHE A 231 -21.45 -14.92 -22.36
CA PHE A 231 -21.29 -13.79 -23.27
C PHE A 231 -19.90 -13.16 -23.16
N ALA A 232 -19.36 -13.02 -21.94
CA ALA A 232 -18.00 -12.53 -21.74
C ALA A 232 -16.94 -13.44 -22.40
N VAL A 233 -17.11 -14.77 -22.31
CA VAL A 233 -16.23 -15.72 -23.00
C VAL A 233 -16.37 -15.60 -24.52
N GLN A 234 -17.59 -15.45 -25.04
CA GLN A 234 -17.81 -15.24 -26.48
C GLN A 234 -17.10 -13.98 -26.99
N VAL A 235 -17.24 -12.86 -26.28
CA VAL A 235 -16.58 -11.60 -26.63
C VAL A 235 -15.06 -11.73 -26.52
N ALA A 236 -14.53 -12.43 -25.51
CA ALA A 236 -13.10 -12.69 -25.38
C ALA A 236 -12.55 -13.49 -26.57
N VAL A 237 -13.26 -14.55 -26.99
CA VAL A 237 -12.88 -15.36 -28.16
C VAL A 237 -12.92 -14.53 -29.44
N ALA A 238 -13.95 -13.69 -29.61
CA ALA A 238 -14.06 -12.81 -30.77
C ALA A 238 -12.95 -11.74 -30.79
N LEU A 239 -12.57 -11.22 -29.62
CA LEU A 239 -11.42 -10.31 -29.49
C LEU A 239 -10.13 -10.99 -29.96
N ASP A 240 -9.88 -12.22 -29.50
CA ASP A 240 -8.68 -13.00 -29.85
C ASP A 240 -8.65 -13.43 -31.33
N ALA A 241 -9.82 -13.63 -31.94
CA ALA A 241 -9.96 -13.93 -33.36
C ALA A 241 -9.84 -12.69 -34.27
N GLY A 242 -9.90 -11.47 -33.69
CA GLY A 242 -9.97 -10.22 -34.45
C GLY A 242 -11.35 -9.96 -35.09
N ASP A 243 -12.40 -10.62 -34.60
CA ASP A 243 -13.77 -10.55 -35.12
C ASP A 243 -14.58 -9.37 -34.51
N LEU A 244 -14.01 -8.63 -33.55
CA LEU A 244 -14.63 -7.45 -32.95
C LEU A 244 -14.25 -6.17 -33.70
N GLU A 245 -15.27 -5.42 -34.14
CA GLU A 245 -15.08 -4.08 -34.69
C GLU A 245 -15.25 -3.04 -33.58
N LEU A 246 -14.14 -2.38 -33.22
CA LEU A 246 -14.11 -1.37 -32.16
C LEU A 246 -14.02 0.03 -32.77
N HIS A 247 -15.02 0.88 -32.51
CA HIS A 247 -15.02 2.28 -32.94
C HIS A 247 -15.07 3.26 -31.76
N GLY A 248 -14.42 4.42 -31.95
CA GLY A 248 -14.25 5.41 -30.88
C GLY A 248 -13.05 5.11 -29.99
N ASN A 249 -12.88 5.89 -28.92
CA ASN A 249 -11.83 5.64 -27.95
C ASN A 249 -12.43 4.95 -26.72
N TYR A 250 -11.67 4.07 -26.08
CA TYR A 250 -12.12 3.34 -24.89
C TYR A 250 -11.30 3.73 -23.66
N VAL A 251 -10.47 4.76 -23.78
CA VAL A 251 -9.37 5.03 -22.86
C VAL A 251 -9.70 6.19 -21.94
N TRP A 252 -10.16 7.33 -22.46
CA TRP A 252 -10.52 8.47 -21.62
C TRP A 252 -11.79 9.15 -22.13
N ARG A 253 -12.55 9.74 -21.21
CA ARG A 253 -13.68 10.61 -21.59
C ARG A 253 -13.17 12.03 -21.84
N PRO A 254 -13.20 12.56 -23.09
CA PRO A 254 -12.88 13.95 -23.30
C PRO A 254 -13.92 14.87 -22.63
N GLY A 255 -13.44 15.86 -21.87
CA GLY A 255 -14.30 16.70 -21.02
C GLY A 255 -15.16 17.74 -21.75
N SER A 256 -14.91 17.98 -23.03
CA SER A 256 -15.72 18.83 -23.93
C SER A 256 -15.48 18.37 -25.37
N THR A 257 -15.81 19.13 -26.42
CA THR A 257 -15.21 18.93 -27.75
C THR A 257 -13.88 19.68 -27.85
N VAL A 258 -12.85 19.15 -28.53
CA VAL A 258 -11.53 19.82 -28.73
C VAL A 258 -11.76 21.26 -29.21
N TYR A 259 -12.88 21.48 -29.91
CA TYR A 259 -13.37 22.77 -30.35
C TYR A 259 -14.79 23.04 -29.85
N GLY A 260 -14.99 23.03 -28.52
CA GLY A 260 -16.21 23.52 -27.88
C GLY A 260 -16.46 25.01 -28.11
N SER A 261 -17.48 25.58 -27.47
CA SER A 261 -17.89 27.00 -27.63
C SER A 261 -16.76 28.05 -27.64
N PRO A 262 -15.62 27.90 -26.92
CA PRO A 262 -14.51 28.87 -26.95
C PRO A 262 -13.74 28.93 -28.27
N LEU A 263 -13.83 27.90 -29.12
CA LEU A 263 -13.14 27.78 -30.40
C LEU A 263 -14.14 27.64 -31.57
N ALA A 264 -15.39 28.08 -31.37
CA ALA A 264 -16.47 27.97 -32.36
C ALA A 264 -16.17 28.69 -33.70
N ASN A 265 -15.26 29.68 -33.68
CA ASN A 265 -14.87 30.46 -34.86
C ASN A 265 -13.66 29.88 -35.62
N VAL A 266 -13.09 28.77 -35.15
CA VAL A 266 -11.95 28.10 -35.81
C VAL A 266 -12.46 27.27 -36.98
N THR A 267 -11.85 27.43 -38.15
CA THR A 267 -12.22 26.68 -39.36
C THR A 267 -11.81 25.21 -39.24
N ASP A 268 -12.48 24.30 -39.95
CA ASP A 268 -12.13 22.88 -39.92
C ASP A 268 -10.71 22.60 -40.44
N GLN A 269 -10.19 23.46 -41.34
CA GLN A 269 -8.81 23.40 -41.79
C GLN A 269 -7.82 23.74 -40.68
N GLU A 270 -8.11 24.77 -39.86
CA GLU A 270 -7.29 25.13 -38.71
C GLU A 270 -7.37 24.06 -37.61
N LYS A 271 -8.55 23.50 -37.35
CA LYS A 271 -8.73 22.37 -36.44
C LYS A 271 -7.87 21.18 -36.85
N LEU A 272 -7.92 20.81 -38.13
CA LEU A 272 -7.09 19.72 -38.67
C LEU A 272 -5.60 20.04 -38.55
N SER A 273 -5.19 21.30 -38.75
CA SER A 273 -3.80 21.73 -38.56
C SER A 273 -3.33 21.54 -37.12
N HIS A 274 -4.14 21.93 -36.13
CA HIS A 274 -3.86 21.70 -34.71
C HIS A 274 -3.81 20.21 -34.37
N VAL A 275 -4.73 19.39 -34.87
CA VAL A 275 -4.69 17.92 -34.72
C VAL A 275 -3.36 17.38 -35.25
N LYS A 276 -3.00 17.71 -36.50
CA LYS A 276 -1.72 17.26 -37.08
C LYS A 276 -0.51 17.77 -36.29
N HIS A 277 -0.57 18.98 -35.71
CA HIS A 277 0.49 19.48 -34.84
C HIS A 277 0.62 18.66 -33.54
N ALA A 278 -0.49 18.41 -32.85
CA ALA A 278 -0.50 17.56 -31.66
C ALA A 278 0.03 16.15 -31.96
N LEU A 279 -0.32 15.56 -33.11
CA LEU A 279 0.18 14.24 -33.50
C LEU A 279 1.66 14.23 -33.87
N ARG A 280 2.21 15.31 -34.42
CA ARG A 280 3.66 15.42 -34.60
C ARG A 280 4.39 15.43 -33.27
N LEU A 281 3.87 16.16 -32.27
CA LEU A 281 4.42 16.17 -30.91
C LEU A 281 4.28 14.79 -30.25
N LEU A 282 3.13 14.13 -30.41
CA LEU A 282 2.86 12.79 -29.88
C LEU A 282 3.84 11.75 -30.44
N ASN A 283 4.11 11.80 -31.74
CA ASN A 283 5.00 10.86 -32.43
C ASN A 283 6.48 11.28 -32.43
N ASP A 284 6.84 12.41 -31.80
CA ASP A 284 8.24 12.84 -31.73
C ASP A 284 9.04 11.89 -30.82
N PRO A 285 10.08 11.20 -31.32
CA PRO A 285 10.88 10.27 -30.53
C PRO A 285 11.86 10.97 -29.58
N THR A 286 12.05 12.28 -29.72
CA THR A 286 13.00 13.08 -28.92
C THR A 286 12.41 13.58 -27.61
N LEU A 287 11.09 13.56 -27.49
CA LEU A 287 10.36 14.02 -26.30
C LEU A 287 10.04 12.86 -25.38
N SER A 288 10.29 13.04 -24.07
CA SER A 288 9.78 12.15 -23.04
C SER A 288 8.24 12.21 -22.97
N PRO A 289 7.56 11.18 -22.46
CA PRO A 289 6.09 11.19 -22.35
C PRO A 289 5.53 12.42 -21.61
N SER A 290 6.18 12.85 -20.53
CA SER A 290 5.79 14.07 -19.79
C SER A 290 5.95 15.34 -20.62
N GLU A 291 7.02 15.45 -21.42
CA GLU A 291 7.21 16.59 -22.33
C GLU A 291 6.18 16.60 -23.45
N LYS A 292 5.78 15.42 -23.97
CA LYS A 292 4.68 15.30 -24.94
C LYS A 292 3.38 15.86 -24.35
N VAL A 293 3.05 15.52 -23.11
CA VAL A 293 1.84 16.04 -22.45
C VAL A 293 1.87 17.56 -22.38
N VAL A 294 2.95 18.15 -21.86
CA VAL A 294 3.06 19.62 -21.69
C VAL A 294 3.01 20.35 -23.03
N GLN A 295 3.66 19.81 -24.07
CA GLN A 295 3.64 20.44 -25.39
C GLN A 295 2.29 20.28 -26.09
N ILE A 296 1.67 19.10 -26.03
CA ILE A 296 0.33 18.88 -26.57
C ILE A 296 -0.70 19.74 -25.83
N GLU A 297 -0.56 19.93 -24.52
CA GLU A 297 -1.45 20.78 -23.72
C GLU A 297 -1.53 22.23 -24.22
N SER A 298 -0.42 22.72 -24.77
CA SER A 298 -0.32 24.07 -25.36
C SER A 298 -1.01 24.21 -26.72
N VAL A 299 -1.39 23.09 -27.37
CA VAL A 299 -2.05 23.10 -28.67
C VAL A 299 -3.51 23.51 -28.49
N PRO A 300 -4.03 24.49 -29.27
CA PRO A 300 -5.41 24.93 -29.13
C PRO A 300 -6.43 23.78 -29.25
N GLY A 301 -7.18 23.57 -28.17
CA GLY A 301 -8.22 22.55 -28.04
C GLY A 301 -7.80 21.28 -27.28
N PHE A 302 -6.52 21.12 -26.97
CA PHE A 302 -5.96 19.93 -26.36
C PHE A 302 -5.63 20.17 -24.88
N GLY A 303 -6.62 20.29 -24.00
CA GLY A 303 -6.35 20.42 -22.55
C GLY A 303 -5.70 19.18 -21.93
N PHE A 304 -5.24 19.29 -20.67
CA PHE A 304 -4.59 18.20 -19.91
C PHE A 304 -5.26 16.80 -20.02
N PRO A 305 -6.59 16.65 -19.90
CA PRO A 305 -7.23 15.35 -20.05
C PRO A 305 -7.02 14.72 -21.43
N THR A 306 -7.05 15.54 -22.48
CA THR A 306 -6.80 15.10 -23.86
C THR A 306 -5.33 14.82 -24.08
N ALA A 307 -4.44 15.70 -23.59
CA ALA A 307 -3.01 15.52 -23.75
C ALA A 307 -2.52 14.24 -23.07
N THR A 308 -2.91 14.01 -21.80
CA THR A 308 -2.59 12.77 -21.09
C THR A 308 -3.26 11.55 -21.72
N GLY A 309 -4.51 11.67 -22.17
CA GLY A 309 -5.24 10.62 -22.90
C GLY A 309 -4.60 10.21 -24.23
N LEU A 310 -4.03 11.14 -24.99
CA LEU A 310 -3.29 10.82 -26.21
C LEU A 310 -1.95 10.15 -25.91
N VAL A 311 -1.23 10.65 -24.90
CA VAL A 311 0.11 10.15 -24.56
C VAL A 311 0.05 8.74 -23.97
N ILE A 312 -0.94 8.42 -23.13
CA ILE A 312 -1.11 7.06 -22.57
C ILE A 312 -1.36 6.00 -23.66
N LEU A 313 -1.92 6.35 -24.82
CA LEU A 313 -2.08 5.41 -25.94
C LEU A 313 -0.72 4.87 -26.40
N LEU A 314 0.29 5.74 -26.46
CA LEU A 314 1.65 5.39 -26.89
C LEU A 314 2.51 4.88 -25.73
N HIS A 315 2.26 5.38 -24.52
CA HIS A 315 3.08 5.14 -23.34
C HIS A 315 2.25 4.69 -22.12
N PRO A 316 1.55 3.55 -22.22
CA PRO A 316 0.62 3.10 -21.19
C PRO A 316 1.32 2.73 -19.87
N GLU A 317 2.62 2.49 -19.87
CA GLU A 317 3.40 2.15 -18.67
C GLU A 317 4.02 3.38 -17.98
N GLU A 318 4.02 4.55 -18.63
CA GLU A 318 4.80 5.72 -18.19
C GLU A 318 3.94 6.91 -17.76
N ILE A 319 2.73 7.08 -18.31
CA ILE A 319 1.86 8.25 -18.03
C ILE A 319 0.46 7.84 -17.61
N ALA A 320 0.02 8.37 -16.47
CA ALA A 320 -1.36 8.28 -16.01
C ALA A 320 -2.25 9.37 -16.63
N ILE A 321 -3.53 9.05 -16.86
CA ILE A 321 -4.53 10.03 -17.30
C ILE A 321 -4.86 10.98 -16.14
N MET A 322 -4.70 12.28 -16.38
CA MET A 322 -5.08 13.32 -15.42
C MET A 322 -6.36 14.01 -15.90
N ASN A 323 -7.48 13.66 -15.27
CA ASN A 323 -8.80 14.24 -15.54
C ASN A 323 -9.60 14.39 -14.23
N LYS A 324 -10.77 15.02 -14.30
CA LYS A 324 -11.61 15.24 -13.12
C LYS A 324 -12.00 13.96 -12.40
N GLN A 325 -12.12 12.85 -13.13
CA GLN A 325 -12.49 11.55 -12.57
C GLN A 325 -11.34 10.99 -11.73
N THR A 326 -10.14 10.92 -12.27
CA THR A 326 -8.96 10.44 -11.54
C THR A 326 -8.58 11.39 -10.42
N GLU A 327 -8.58 12.71 -10.66
CA GLU A 327 -8.40 13.73 -9.61
C GLU A 327 -9.39 13.56 -8.46
N GLY A 328 -10.67 13.33 -8.77
CA GLY A 328 -11.71 13.08 -7.76
C GLY A 328 -11.47 11.80 -6.94
N VAL A 329 -10.84 10.78 -7.52
CA VAL A 329 -10.45 9.57 -6.78
C VAL A 329 -9.26 9.87 -5.87
N PHE A 330 -8.22 10.55 -6.36
CA PHE A 330 -7.09 10.95 -5.51
C PHE A 330 -7.53 11.90 -4.38
N GLU A 331 -8.52 12.77 -4.62
CA GLU A 331 -9.17 13.58 -3.58
C GLU A 331 -9.91 12.71 -2.55
N LYS A 332 -10.70 11.71 -2.99
CA LYS A 332 -11.36 10.74 -2.10
C LYS A 332 -10.34 9.95 -1.27
N LEU A 333 -9.21 9.59 -1.86
CA LEU A 333 -8.06 8.96 -1.20
C LEU A 333 -7.24 9.95 -0.35
N ARG A 334 -7.64 11.23 -0.30
CA ARG A 334 -6.97 12.34 0.41
C ARG A 334 -5.49 12.51 0.03
N VAL A 335 -5.12 12.13 -1.19
CA VAL A 335 -3.78 12.33 -1.76
C VAL A 335 -3.73 13.70 -2.43
N ASN A 336 -2.91 14.60 -1.89
CA ASN A 336 -2.79 15.96 -2.41
C ASN A 336 -1.91 15.99 -3.67
N CYS A 337 -2.55 15.91 -4.84
CA CYS A 337 -1.89 15.87 -6.14
C CYS A 337 -1.93 17.25 -6.85
N LYS A 338 -1.46 18.31 -6.21
CA LYS A 338 -1.46 19.65 -6.85
C LYS A 338 -0.47 19.72 -8.01
N GLY A 339 -1.02 19.72 -9.23
CA GLY A 339 -0.28 19.89 -10.47
C GLY A 339 0.20 18.57 -11.07
N PHE A 340 0.55 18.62 -12.36
CA PHE A 340 0.84 17.44 -13.18
C PHE A 340 1.94 16.53 -12.60
N ALA A 341 3.07 17.11 -12.17
CA ALA A 341 4.19 16.32 -11.63
C ALA A 341 3.81 15.58 -10.33
N ALA A 342 3.10 16.24 -9.41
CA ALA A 342 2.66 15.63 -8.16
C ALA A 342 1.63 14.52 -8.42
N PHE A 343 0.72 14.73 -9.37
CA PHE A 343 -0.24 13.72 -9.81
C PHE A 343 0.45 12.49 -10.41
N GLN A 344 1.40 12.67 -11.34
CA GLN A 344 2.12 11.54 -11.94
C GLN A 344 2.93 10.75 -10.91
N ALA A 345 3.56 11.44 -9.95
CA ALA A 345 4.27 10.77 -8.85
C ALA A 345 3.33 9.93 -7.98
N ALA A 346 2.17 10.48 -7.61
CA ALA A 346 1.15 9.76 -6.83
C ALA A 346 0.57 8.57 -7.59
N ALA A 347 0.28 8.72 -8.89
CA ALA A 347 -0.21 7.65 -9.73
C ALA A 347 0.82 6.54 -9.93
N SER A 348 2.10 6.89 -10.08
CA SER A 348 3.22 5.95 -10.17
C SER A 348 3.37 5.14 -8.88
N GLN A 349 3.30 5.81 -7.73
CA GLN A 349 3.32 5.14 -6.44
C GLN A 349 2.13 4.17 -6.31
N LEU A 350 0.91 4.64 -6.60
CA LEU A 350 -0.30 3.82 -6.49
C LEU A 350 -0.27 2.61 -7.44
N ARG A 351 0.20 2.78 -8.67
CA ARG A 351 0.40 1.68 -9.63
C ARG A 351 1.32 0.61 -9.04
N SER A 352 2.45 1.04 -8.47
CA SER A 352 3.43 0.13 -7.88
C SER A 352 2.90 -0.58 -6.64
N GLU A 353 2.10 0.10 -5.81
CA GLU A 353 1.51 -0.47 -4.59
C GLU A 353 0.43 -1.51 -4.91
N LEU A 354 -0.42 -1.23 -5.92
CA LEU A 354 -1.48 -2.14 -6.35
C LEU A 354 -0.96 -3.28 -7.24
N GLY A 355 0.20 -3.12 -7.86
CA GLY A 355 0.74 -4.08 -8.82
C GLY A 355 0.00 -4.06 -10.16
N ALA A 356 -0.52 -2.90 -10.57
CA ALA A 356 -1.20 -2.78 -11.87
C ALA A 356 -0.18 -2.81 -13.03
N ASP A 357 -0.51 -3.57 -14.07
CA ASP A 357 0.35 -3.81 -15.23
C ASP A 357 0.68 -2.52 -15.98
N ASP A 358 -0.31 -1.65 -16.14
CA ASP A 358 -0.19 -0.38 -16.86
C ASP A 358 -1.22 0.64 -16.35
N TYR A 359 -1.12 1.88 -16.85
CA TYR A 359 -2.05 2.94 -16.50
C TYR A 359 -3.42 2.80 -17.18
N LEU A 360 -3.59 1.95 -18.20
CA LEU A 360 -4.91 1.69 -18.81
C LEU A 360 -5.78 0.85 -17.87
N GLU A 361 -5.17 -0.13 -17.19
CA GLU A 361 -5.75 -0.93 -16.12
C GLU A 361 -6.01 -0.06 -14.89
N LEU A 362 -5.00 0.67 -14.41
CA LEU A 362 -5.15 1.50 -13.23
C LEU A 362 -6.24 2.55 -13.42
N ASP A 363 -6.28 3.25 -14.57
CA ASP A 363 -7.33 4.23 -14.86
C ASP A 363 -8.74 3.59 -14.86
N TRP A 364 -8.88 2.39 -15.42
CA TRP A 364 -10.17 1.69 -15.41
C TRP A 364 -10.62 1.34 -13.99
N PHE A 365 -9.70 0.86 -13.15
CA PHE A 365 -9.99 0.60 -11.74
C PHE A 365 -10.39 1.88 -10.98
N LEU A 366 -9.63 2.97 -11.13
CA LEU A 366 -9.94 4.26 -10.50
C LEU A 366 -11.27 4.82 -11.00
N TYR A 367 -11.58 4.65 -12.29
CA TYR A 367 -12.87 5.03 -12.85
C TYR A 367 -14.03 4.33 -12.13
N GLN A 368 -13.92 3.03 -11.84
CA GLN A 368 -14.96 2.30 -11.14
C GLN A 368 -15.16 2.76 -9.69
N ILE A 369 -14.07 3.09 -8.99
CA ILE A 369 -14.15 3.75 -7.67
C ILE A 369 -14.85 5.10 -7.79
N ASN A 370 -14.55 5.86 -8.84
CA ASN A 370 -15.18 7.15 -9.03
C ASN A 370 -16.68 7.06 -9.25
N GLN A 371 -17.13 6.06 -10.03
CA GLN A 371 -18.56 5.77 -10.27
C GLN A 371 -19.27 5.14 -9.07
N GLY A 372 -18.54 4.78 -8.00
CA GLY A 372 -19.10 4.07 -6.84
C GLY A 372 -19.45 2.61 -7.13
N MET A 373 -18.92 2.03 -8.21
CA MET A 373 -19.05 0.60 -8.50
C MET A 373 -18.15 -0.24 -7.59
N ILE A 374 -17.02 0.33 -7.18
CA ILE A 374 -16.13 -0.23 -6.17
C ILE A 374 -16.22 0.65 -4.93
N GLU A 375 -16.76 0.09 -3.85
CA GLU A 375 -16.77 0.75 -2.54
C GLU A 375 -15.40 0.60 -1.88
N VAL A 376 -14.61 1.68 -1.92
CA VAL A 376 -13.45 1.81 -1.06
C VAL A 376 -13.96 2.37 0.27
N ALA A 377 -13.92 1.57 1.33
CA ALA A 377 -14.38 1.99 2.65
C ALA A 377 -13.76 3.36 3.01
N ASP A 378 -14.61 4.36 3.21
CA ASP A 378 -14.18 5.69 3.66
C ASP A 378 -13.40 5.52 4.98
N ARG A 379 -12.38 6.35 5.18
CA ARG A 379 -11.60 6.39 6.42
C ARG A 379 -12.50 6.38 7.65
N GLU A 380 -13.63 7.08 7.60
CA GLU A 380 -14.57 7.19 8.72
C GLU A 380 -15.40 5.92 8.94
N GLN A 381 -15.77 5.21 7.87
CA GLN A 381 -16.46 3.91 7.92
C GLN A 381 -15.53 2.78 8.30
N HIS A 382 -14.28 2.79 7.85
CA HIS A 382 -13.25 1.84 8.29
C HIS A 382 -12.87 2.10 9.74
N GLU A 383 -12.68 3.36 10.16
CA GLU A 383 -12.51 3.72 11.58
C GLU A 383 -13.76 3.32 12.40
N LYS A 384 -14.97 3.40 11.84
CA LYS A 384 -16.21 2.92 12.47
C LYS A 384 -16.26 1.39 12.54
N MET A 385 -15.86 0.70 11.49
CA MET A 385 -15.78 -0.77 11.43
C MET A 385 -14.72 -1.29 12.40
N LEU A 386 -13.56 -0.64 12.51
CA LEU A 386 -12.55 -0.94 13.52
C LEU A 386 -13.08 -0.70 14.94
N ARG A 387 -13.82 0.40 15.16
CA ARG A 387 -14.55 0.64 16.43
C ARG A 387 -15.60 -0.44 16.71
N ASP A 388 -16.35 -0.88 15.70
CA ASP A 388 -17.39 -1.90 15.84
C ASP A 388 -16.79 -3.30 16.05
N ILE A 389 -15.64 -3.61 15.42
CA ILE A 389 -14.84 -4.81 15.63
C ILE A 389 -14.23 -4.80 17.03
N ASP A 390 -13.65 -3.68 17.48
CA ASP A 390 -13.18 -3.51 18.84
C ASP A 390 -14.33 -3.73 19.84
N CYS A 391 -15.54 -3.20 19.58
CA CYS A 391 -16.74 -3.47 20.39
C CYS A 391 -17.22 -4.93 20.35
N GLN A 392 -17.06 -5.65 19.23
CA GLN A 392 -17.43 -7.07 19.13
C GLN A 392 -16.41 -7.98 19.83
N ILE A 393 -15.14 -7.61 19.81
CA ILE A 393 -14.06 -8.25 20.55
C ILE A 393 -14.25 -8.00 22.05
N GLU A 394 -14.60 -6.77 22.47
CA GLU A 394 -15.03 -6.42 23.84
C GLU A 394 -16.15 -7.34 24.32
N ALA A 395 -17.23 -7.47 23.54
CA ALA A 395 -18.38 -8.30 23.89
C ALA A 395 -18.06 -9.80 23.97
N SER A 396 -17.06 -10.27 23.21
CA SER A 396 -16.61 -11.68 23.20
C SER A 396 -15.66 -11.98 24.37
N ILE A 397 -14.80 -11.04 24.73
CA ILE A 397 -13.91 -11.13 25.90
C ILE A 397 -14.72 -11.08 27.20
N GLU A 398 -15.73 -10.21 27.31
CA GLU A 398 -16.63 -10.18 28.47
C GLU A 398 -17.37 -11.52 28.68
N LYS A 399 -17.83 -12.15 27.59
CA LYS A 399 -18.55 -13.43 27.62
C LYS A 399 -17.66 -14.66 27.81
N SER A 400 -16.35 -14.55 27.61
CA SER A 400 -15.43 -15.68 27.73
C SER A 400 -15.26 -16.12 29.19
N THR A 401 -15.58 -17.37 29.53
CA THR A 401 -15.38 -17.92 30.89
C THR A 401 -13.95 -18.40 31.15
N ALA A 402 -13.04 -18.25 30.17
CA ALA A 402 -11.71 -18.84 30.18
C ALA A 402 -10.61 -17.94 30.81
N VAL A 403 -10.89 -16.65 31.03
CA VAL A 403 -9.92 -15.66 31.53
C VAL A 403 -10.43 -15.03 32.82
N ASN A 404 -9.56 -14.83 33.82
CA ASN A 404 -9.98 -14.28 35.11
C ASN A 404 -10.40 -12.79 34.97
N GLN A 405 -11.29 -12.34 35.86
CA GLN A 405 -11.90 -10.99 35.80
C GLN A 405 -10.87 -9.85 35.83
N THR A 406 -9.74 -10.05 36.52
CA THR A 406 -8.68 -9.04 36.70
C THR A 406 -7.79 -8.90 35.45
N GLU A 407 -7.55 -9.98 34.71
CA GLU A 407 -6.80 -9.99 33.44
C GLU A 407 -7.61 -9.38 32.30
N LYS A 408 -8.92 -9.64 32.23
CA LYS A 408 -9.83 -8.97 31.28
C LYS A 408 -9.84 -7.46 31.48
N GLU A 409 -9.88 -7.00 32.72
CA GLU A 409 -9.85 -5.57 33.03
C GLU A 409 -8.51 -4.91 32.68
N GLN A 410 -7.39 -5.63 32.73
CA GLN A 410 -6.07 -5.09 32.38
C GLN A 410 -5.85 -4.98 30.87
N LEU A 411 -6.28 -5.99 30.08
CA LEU A 411 -6.16 -5.98 28.63
C LEU A 411 -7.02 -4.89 27.98
N VAL A 412 -8.25 -4.69 28.48
CA VAL A 412 -9.16 -3.61 28.02
C VAL A 412 -8.64 -2.22 28.42
N LYS A 413 -8.14 -2.05 29.66
CA LYS A 413 -7.59 -0.76 30.13
C LYS A 413 -6.29 -0.35 29.43
N SER A 414 -5.45 -1.30 29.01
CA SER A 414 -4.20 -1.02 28.28
C SER A 414 -4.46 -0.44 26.88
N ARG A 415 -5.50 -0.93 26.18
CA ARG A 415 -5.83 -0.55 24.80
C ARG A 415 -6.59 0.78 24.70
N ILE A 416 -7.54 1.02 25.62
CA ILE A 416 -8.27 2.31 25.71
C ILE A 416 -7.35 3.45 26.19
N GLY A 417 -6.40 3.14 27.08
CA GLY A 417 -5.58 4.15 27.73
C GLY A 417 -4.60 4.89 26.80
N GLN A 418 -4.04 4.21 25.80
CA GLN A 418 -3.07 4.83 24.88
C GLN A 418 -3.73 5.80 23.88
N GLY A 419 -4.92 5.47 23.37
CA GLY A 419 -5.68 6.35 22.46
C GLY A 419 -6.17 7.62 23.15
N GLN A 420 -6.74 7.48 24.36
CA GLN A 420 -7.26 8.63 25.13
C GLN A 420 -6.13 9.52 25.67
N PHE A 421 -5.01 8.93 26.10
CA PHE A 421 -3.83 9.68 26.53
C PHE A 421 -3.25 10.52 25.38
N ARG A 422 -3.08 9.93 24.18
CA ARG A 422 -2.61 10.65 22.99
C ARG A 422 -3.52 11.84 22.63
N HIS A 423 -4.84 11.65 22.69
CA HIS A 423 -5.80 12.74 22.46
C HIS A 423 -5.69 13.86 23.52
N ASN A 424 -5.41 13.52 24.77
CA ASN A 424 -5.23 14.53 25.83
C ASN A 424 -3.92 15.32 25.69
N ILE A 425 -2.85 14.70 25.17
CA ILE A 425 -1.60 15.40 24.86
C ILE A 425 -1.79 16.43 23.74
N GLN A 426 -2.54 16.10 22.69
CA GLN A 426 -2.82 17.02 21.56
C GLN A 426 -3.47 18.34 21.98
N LYS A 427 -4.14 18.38 23.13
CA LYS A 427 -4.75 19.61 23.67
C LYS A 427 -3.72 20.55 24.29
N LEU A 428 -2.53 20.07 24.58
CA LEU A 428 -1.46 20.79 25.30
C LEU A 428 -0.20 20.95 24.45
N GLU A 429 0.06 20.01 23.55
CA GLU A 429 1.27 19.91 22.73
C GLU A 429 0.89 19.91 21.24
N LEU A 430 1.47 20.84 20.47
CA LEU A 430 1.16 21.00 19.04
C LEU A 430 2.23 20.40 18.12
N SER A 431 3.45 20.23 18.62
CA SER A 431 4.61 19.77 17.84
C SER A 431 5.65 19.14 18.74
N CYS A 432 6.66 18.50 18.15
CA CYS A 432 7.82 18.02 18.88
C CYS A 432 8.53 19.18 19.57
N ARG A 433 8.66 19.08 20.90
CA ARG A 433 9.33 20.10 21.72
C ARG A 433 10.80 20.34 21.36
N VAL A 434 11.46 19.40 20.69
CA VAL A 434 12.90 19.48 20.39
C VAL A 434 13.19 19.67 18.90
N SER A 435 12.58 18.86 18.02
CA SER A 435 12.79 18.97 16.58
C SER A 435 11.86 19.95 15.87
N GLY A 436 10.77 20.38 16.53
CA GLY A 436 9.77 21.27 15.95
C GLY A 436 8.80 20.60 14.96
N VAL A 437 8.93 19.30 14.67
CA VAL A 437 8.01 18.55 13.80
C VAL A 437 6.58 18.67 14.33
N ASP A 438 5.67 19.22 13.54
CA ASP A 438 4.27 19.48 13.90
C ASP A 438 3.28 18.49 13.28
N ASP A 439 3.73 17.64 12.35
CA ASP A 439 2.95 16.52 11.84
C ASP A 439 2.85 15.42 12.88
N VAL A 440 1.70 15.40 13.58
CA VAL A 440 1.37 14.46 14.66
C VAL A 440 1.50 12.99 14.27
N ARG A 441 1.52 12.62 12.98
CA ARG A 441 1.73 11.24 12.54
C ARG A 441 3.13 10.73 12.88
N PHE A 442 4.11 11.61 12.90
CA PHE A 442 5.50 11.28 13.21
C PHE A 442 5.85 11.54 14.68
N LEU A 443 4.87 11.86 15.52
CA LEU A 443 5.07 12.18 16.93
C LEU A 443 4.64 11.02 17.82
N ILE A 444 5.51 10.64 18.74
CA ILE A 444 5.23 9.70 19.82
C ILE A 444 4.62 10.47 20.98
N ALA A 445 3.53 9.93 21.53
CA ALA A 445 2.90 10.42 22.75
C ALA A 445 3.66 9.85 23.95
N SER A 446 4.78 10.49 24.28
CA SER A 446 5.72 10.03 25.30
C SER A 446 5.25 10.41 26.69
N HIS A 447 5.32 9.50 27.67
CA HIS A 447 5.02 9.81 29.07
C HIS A 447 6.20 10.50 29.75
N ILE A 448 5.96 11.61 30.46
CA ILE A 448 6.99 12.29 31.25
C ILE A 448 7.32 11.46 32.49
N LYS A 449 6.31 11.08 33.28
CA LYS A 449 6.44 10.08 34.34
C LYS A 449 6.12 8.72 33.71
N PRO A 450 7.06 7.75 33.68
CA PRO A 450 6.84 6.50 32.97
C PRO A 450 5.59 5.75 33.41
N TRP A 451 4.92 5.07 32.47
CA TRP A 451 3.65 4.35 32.71
C TRP A 451 3.66 3.45 33.94
N ARG A 452 4.78 2.73 34.13
CA ARG A 452 5.02 1.82 35.27
C ARG A 452 4.96 2.49 36.65
N ALA A 453 5.21 3.80 36.71
CA ALA A 453 5.22 4.60 37.93
C ALA A 453 3.97 5.47 38.10
N CYS A 454 3.06 5.47 37.13
CA CYS A 454 1.84 6.27 37.14
C CYS A 454 0.66 5.54 37.79
N ASP A 455 -0.15 6.30 38.53
CA ASP A 455 -1.52 5.90 38.88
C ASP A 455 -2.48 6.04 37.67
N ASN A 456 -3.71 5.55 37.81
CA ASN A 456 -4.66 5.52 36.71
C ASN A 456 -5.08 6.91 36.20
N VAL A 457 -5.02 7.94 37.04
CA VAL A 457 -5.33 9.32 36.65
C VAL A 457 -4.13 9.91 35.88
N GLU A 458 -2.92 9.70 36.41
CA GLU A 458 -1.66 10.15 35.79
C GLU A 458 -1.41 9.49 34.42
N ARG A 459 -1.87 8.24 34.23
CA ARG A 459 -1.75 7.51 32.95
C ARG A 459 -2.51 8.15 31.80
N LEU A 460 -3.62 8.84 32.09
CA LEU A 460 -4.49 9.47 31.10
C LEU A 460 -4.38 11.01 31.09
N ASP A 461 -3.62 11.58 32.03
CA ASP A 461 -3.40 13.02 32.13
C ASP A 461 -2.51 13.51 30.98
N GLY A 462 -3.06 14.31 30.06
CA GLY A 462 -2.29 14.86 28.95
C GLY A 462 -1.10 15.71 29.41
N ALA A 463 -1.14 16.28 30.62
CA ALA A 463 -0.01 17.01 31.18
C ALA A 463 1.16 16.11 31.61
N ASN A 464 0.95 14.80 31.66
CA ASN A 464 1.99 13.79 31.85
C ASN A 464 2.59 13.32 30.52
N GLY A 465 2.37 14.05 29.43
CA GLY A 465 2.92 13.66 28.14
C GLY A 465 3.51 14.81 27.35
N LEU A 466 4.45 14.46 26.47
CA LEU A 466 5.06 15.34 25.49
C LEU A 466 4.94 14.69 24.11
N PHE A 467 4.80 15.52 23.08
CA PHE A 467 5.08 15.05 21.73
C PHE A 467 6.56 15.13 21.44
N LEU A 468 7.13 14.00 21.05
CA LEU A 468 8.53 13.86 20.68
C LEU A 468 8.63 13.09 19.36
N SER A 469 9.58 13.45 18.51
CA SER A 469 9.90 12.62 17.34
C SER A 469 10.59 11.32 17.80
N PRO A 470 10.61 10.24 16.99
CA PRO A 470 11.00 8.92 17.47
C PRO A 470 12.39 8.85 18.12
N ASN A 471 13.36 9.53 17.53
CA ASN A 471 14.72 9.58 18.07
C ASN A 471 14.82 10.40 19.37
N ILE A 472 13.99 11.43 19.52
CA ILE A 472 13.98 12.30 20.70
C ILE A 472 13.22 11.64 21.84
N ASP A 473 12.13 10.94 21.54
CA ASP A 473 11.42 10.06 22.47
C ASP A 473 12.40 9.03 23.05
N LEU A 474 13.14 8.32 22.19
CA LEU A 474 14.14 7.35 22.62
C LEU A 474 15.18 7.94 23.59
N LEU A 475 15.66 9.15 23.31
CA LEU A 475 16.62 9.84 24.17
C LEU A 475 16.00 10.26 25.50
N PHE A 476 14.75 10.71 25.48
CA PHE A 476 14.03 11.17 26.67
C PHE A 476 13.64 10.00 27.57
N ASP A 477 13.01 8.97 27.01
CA ASP A 477 12.47 7.81 27.73
C ASP A 477 13.59 6.95 28.38
N ARG A 478 14.79 6.96 27.79
CA ARG A 478 16.01 6.35 28.34
C ARG A 478 16.81 7.26 29.26
N GLY A 479 16.34 8.49 29.50
CA GLY A 479 16.97 9.45 30.40
C GLY A 479 18.26 10.08 29.88
N HIS A 480 18.55 10.01 28.59
CA HIS A 480 19.70 10.69 27.98
C HIS A 480 19.48 12.20 27.83
N ILE A 481 18.22 12.63 27.70
CA ILE A 481 17.82 14.04 27.77
C ILE A 481 16.68 14.22 28.77
N SER A 482 16.53 15.42 29.31
CA SER A 482 15.39 15.84 30.13
C SER A 482 15.19 17.35 29.97
N PHE A 483 14.24 17.94 30.68
CA PHE A 483 14.02 19.39 30.67
C PHE A 483 13.95 19.98 32.08
N GLU A 484 14.47 21.19 32.24
CA GLU A 484 14.20 22.05 33.40
C GLU A 484 12.79 22.65 33.34
N ASP A 485 12.32 23.17 34.47
CA ASP A 485 10.99 23.75 34.60
C ASP A 485 10.75 25.00 33.73
N ASP A 486 11.82 25.63 33.25
CA ASP A 486 11.79 26.80 32.36
C ASP A 486 11.91 26.43 30.87
N GLY A 487 11.99 25.15 30.53
CA GLY A 487 12.14 24.67 29.16
C GLY A 487 13.57 24.31 28.76
N THR A 488 14.57 24.60 29.60
CA THR A 488 15.97 24.37 29.26
C THR A 488 16.26 22.88 29.05
N LEU A 489 16.88 22.53 27.94
CA LEU A 489 17.22 21.14 27.60
C LEU A 489 18.41 20.67 28.47
N LEU A 490 18.22 19.56 29.17
CA LEU A 490 19.26 18.88 29.95
C LEU A 490 19.77 17.68 29.15
N ILE A 491 21.09 17.54 29.07
CA ILE A 491 21.77 16.45 28.35
C ILE A 491 22.62 15.67 29.34
N ALA A 492 22.47 14.34 29.36
CA ALA A 492 23.30 13.47 30.17
C ALA A 492 24.74 13.42 29.62
N SER A 493 25.74 13.42 30.50
CA SER A 493 27.16 13.47 30.14
C SER A 493 27.66 12.27 29.31
N VAL A 494 26.86 11.21 29.21
CA VAL A 494 27.17 9.98 28.47
C VAL A 494 26.90 10.07 26.96
N VAL A 495 26.24 11.12 26.48
CA VAL A 495 25.94 11.29 25.05
C VAL A 495 26.71 12.47 24.49
N ASP A 496 27.51 12.22 23.44
CA ASP A 496 28.27 13.27 22.77
C ASP A 496 27.40 14.11 21.81
N GLU A 497 27.84 15.35 21.57
CA GLU A 497 27.12 16.33 20.76
C GLU A 497 26.96 15.90 19.28
N LYS A 498 27.88 15.09 18.75
CA LYS A 498 27.80 14.59 17.38
C LYS A 498 26.68 13.54 17.26
N THR A 499 26.53 12.69 18.26
CA THR A 499 25.43 11.71 18.35
C THR A 499 24.08 12.42 18.47
N LEU A 500 23.97 13.45 19.31
CA LEU A 500 22.74 14.24 19.45
C LEU A 500 22.29 14.90 18.15
N ARG A 501 23.23 15.53 17.41
CA ARG A 501 22.96 16.06 16.07
C ARG A 501 22.43 15.00 15.11
N SER A 502 23.07 13.83 15.09
CA SER A 502 22.71 12.74 14.18
C SER A 502 21.33 12.15 14.50
N LEU A 503 20.91 12.26 15.76
CA LEU A 503 19.58 11.85 16.23
C LEU A 503 18.52 12.96 16.12
N GLY A 504 18.85 14.09 15.50
CA GLY A 504 17.88 15.16 15.21
C GLY A 504 17.65 16.13 16.36
N VAL A 505 18.56 16.23 17.32
CA VAL A 505 18.60 17.32 18.31
C VAL A 505 19.38 18.49 17.70
N PRO A 506 18.76 19.66 17.44
CA PRO A 506 19.47 20.80 16.85
C PRO A 506 20.60 21.30 17.75
N SER A 507 21.72 21.74 17.17
CA SER A 507 22.91 22.16 17.96
C SER A 507 22.73 23.47 18.70
N ASP A 508 21.82 24.30 18.23
CA ASP A 508 21.37 25.56 18.84
C ASP A 508 20.21 25.36 19.82
N MET A 509 19.71 24.13 19.94
CA MET A 509 18.58 23.82 20.81
C MET A 509 18.98 23.87 22.28
N THR A 510 18.57 24.95 22.94
CA THR A 510 18.85 25.19 24.36
C THR A 510 17.58 25.25 25.21
N ASN A 511 16.42 25.57 24.63
CA ASN A 511 15.16 25.70 25.36
C ASN A 511 13.94 25.37 24.47
N CYS A 512 12.98 24.60 25.00
CA CYS A 512 11.77 24.10 24.30
C CYS A 512 10.46 24.85 24.64
N GLY A 513 10.59 26.02 25.25
CA GLY A 513 9.46 26.82 25.70
C GLY A 513 8.92 26.40 27.07
N HIS A 514 7.78 26.95 27.45
CA HIS A 514 7.27 26.83 28.82
C HIS A 514 6.44 25.57 29.06
N PHE A 515 6.60 24.98 30.25
CA PHE A 515 5.75 23.90 30.76
C PHE A 515 4.67 24.42 31.71
N SER A 516 3.51 23.77 31.68
CA SER A 516 2.45 24.01 32.68
C SER A 516 2.87 23.56 34.08
N SER A 517 2.22 24.09 35.12
CA SER A 517 2.49 23.70 36.52
C SER A 517 2.31 22.20 36.78
N LYS A 518 1.49 21.51 35.98
CA LYS A 518 1.33 20.05 36.05
C LYS A 518 2.48 19.31 35.36
N GLN A 519 2.85 19.72 34.14
CA GLN A 519 4.00 19.15 33.42
C GLN A 519 5.30 19.27 34.23
N LYS A 520 5.51 20.40 34.92
CA LYS A 520 6.67 20.60 35.82
C LYS A 520 6.74 19.55 36.93
N ARG A 521 5.61 19.12 37.50
CA ARG A 521 5.59 18.08 38.54
C ARG A 521 6.02 16.72 37.99
N TYR A 522 5.59 16.37 36.78
CA TYR A 522 6.03 15.14 36.13
C TYR A 522 7.50 15.23 35.69
N LEU A 523 7.95 16.38 35.18
CA LEU A 523 9.35 16.60 34.81
C LEU A 523 10.29 16.53 36.01
N ALA A 524 9.86 17.02 37.18
CA ALA A 524 10.62 16.85 38.42
C ALA A 524 10.83 15.36 38.74
N TYR A 525 9.81 14.52 38.57
CA TYR A 525 9.95 13.07 38.70
C TYR A 525 10.92 12.50 37.67
N HIS A 526 10.77 12.88 36.39
CA HIS A 526 11.64 12.43 35.32
C HIS A 526 13.12 12.77 35.60
N ARG A 527 13.40 14.01 36.02
CA ARG A 527 14.76 14.45 36.41
C ARG A 527 15.32 13.64 37.59
N GLN A 528 14.50 13.27 38.55
CA GLN A 528 14.96 12.56 39.75
C GLN A 528 15.12 11.04 39.56
N HIS A 529 14.30 10.42 38.70
CA HIS A 529 14.15 8.97 38.64
C HIS A 529 14.45 8.34 37.28
N VAL A 530 14.53 9.13 36.21
CA VAL A 530 14.74 8.63 34.84
C VAL A 530 16.02 9.22 34.23
N PHE A 531 16.22 10.53 34.36
CA PHE A 531 17.36 11.24 33.78
C PHE A 531 18.70 10.73 34.34
N LEU A 532 19.66 10.47 33.44
CA LEU A 532 20.96 9.88 33.74
C LEU A 532 22.07 10.93 33.98
N GLY A 533 21.71 12.22 34.07
CA GLY A 533 22.67 13.28 34.38
C GLY A 533 23.15 13.18 35.82
N SER A 534 24.48 13.10 36.00
CA SER A 534 25.20 12.93 37.27
C SER A 534 24.46 13.51 38.48
N ASN A 535 23.89 12.63 39.33
CA ASN A 535 23.45 13.03 40.66
C ASN A 535 24.65 13.66 41.37
N LYS A 536 24.57 14.97 41.67
CA LYS A 536 25.32 15.49 42.80
C LYS A 536 24.83 14.71 44.02
N SER A 537 25.74 13.94 44.59
CA SER A 537 25.70 13.35 45.91
C SER A 537 25.19 14.34 46.97
N GLU A 538 24.32 13.82 47.83
CA GLU A 538 23.91 14.31 49.16
C GLU A 538 23.30 15.72 49.30
#